data_AF-A0A7K3ABU7-F1
#
_entry.id   AF-A0A7K3ABU7-F1
#
_cell.length_a   1.000
_cell.length_b   1.000
_cell.length_c   1.000
_cell.angle_alpha   90.00
_cell.angle_beta   90.00
_cell.angle_gamma   90.00
#
_symmetry.space_group_name_H-M   'P 1'
#
loop_
_entity.id
_entity.type
_entity.pdbx_description
1 polymer ?
#
loop_
_entity_poly.entity_id
_entity_poly.type
_entity_poly.pdbx_seq_one_letter_code
_entity_poly.pdbx_strand_id
1 'polypeptide(L)'
;MSEETTELPEEHQQWLRDLSGIVNDYPSLSLEPESELGGLACDARGALARKGTPQGLRERTAYTILLYATSGYVAGRVSAIPVFRSYFEALDGIRATLDPVTCACQDGAHPSGIGGEAGIEAGVHLLTEEGRALFARYCSPEQLAAYDCEAFLAGLAEDALGQVREGFDKTFSDVDVSYLDNEFVGADGHIDIIEIQKALGREWEDNEAPVALWSAQRWLSGDVRDEERLGLLLCLWMGTVRTAGGLPPAYARYARAAFATIDTAVACGHPLHPWSAAGVDRVAQERAVKHLYAPKAHPDTPVPPGLSARELWDCPVQHAELARTALASLGEGEDEDA
;
A
#
# COMPACT_ATOMS: atom_id res chain seq x y z
N MET A 1 5.40 -9.76 52.83
CA MET A 1 4.38 -9.95 51.77
C MET A 1 5.00 -9.39 50.53
N SER A 2 5.52 -10.26 49.67
CA SER A 2 6.09 -9.84 48.39
C SER A 2 4.93 -9.39 47.52
N GLU A 3 4.93 -8.14 47.08
CA GLU A 3 4.12 -7.72 45.94
C GLU A 3 4.62 -8.54 44.75
N GLU A 4 3.93 -9.64 44.42
CA GLU A 4 4.03 -10.23 43.09
C GLU A 4 3.55 -9.16 42.13
N THR A 5 4.49 -8.51 41.45
CA THR A 5 4.22 -7.74 40.25
C THR A 5 3.62 -8.69 39.23
N THR A 6 2.29 -8.72 39.16
CA THR A 6 1.56 -9.37 38.08
C THR A 6 2.01 -8.69 36.78
N GLU A 7 2.78 -9.38 35.96
CA GLU A 7 3.16 -8.92 34.64
C GLU A 7 2.20 -9.52 33.60
N LEU A 8 2.06 -8.86 32.44
CA LEU A 8 1.35 -9.44 31.32
C LEU A 8 2.06 -10.73 30.84
N PRO A 9 1.31 -11.72 30.33
CA PRO A 9 1.91 -12.88 29.67
C PRO A 9 2.92 -12.47 28.58
N GLU A 10 3.98 -13.25 28.41
CA GLU A 10 5.05 -12.95 27.43
C GLU A 10 4.51 -12.75 26.00
N GLU A 11 3.52 -13.55 25.61
CA GLU A 11 2.80 -13.43 24.33
C GLU A 11 2.14 -12.05 24.19
N HIS A 12 1.46 -11.56 25.21
CA HIS A 12 0.84 -10.22 25.20
C HIS A 12 1.88 -9.11 25.17
N GLN A 13 3.02 -9.28 25.87
CA GLN A 13 4.12 -8.32 25.78
C GLN A 13 4.73 -8.29 24.37
N GLN A 14 4.78 -9.44 23.68
CA GLN A 14 5.22 -9.51 22.29
C GLN A 14 4.23 -8.82 21.35
N TRP A 15 2.93 -9.08 21.50
CA TRP A 15 1.87 -8.37 20.76
C TRP A 15 1.92 -6.86 20.93
N LEU A 16 2.14 -6.36 22.15
CA LEU A 16 2.34 -4.93 22.38
C LEU A 16 3.52 -4.39 21.55
N ARG A 17 4.67 -5.06 21.57
CA ARG A 17 5.84 -4.62 20.82
C ARG A 17 5.62 -4.67 19.31
N ASP A 18 5.03 -5.75 18.81
CA ASP A 18 4.86 -5.97 17.38
C ASP A 18 3.82 -5.05 16.79
N LEU A 19 2.62 -4.96 17.39
CA LEU A 19 1.58 -4.06 16.90
C LEU A 19 1.99 -2.60 17.04
N SER A 20 2.63 -2.19 18.15
CA SER A 20 3.13 -0.82 18.30
C SER A 20 4.25 -0.52 17.31
N GLY A 21 5.13 -1.47 17.02
CA GLY A 21 6.14 -1.34 15.98
C GLY A 21 5.51 -1.15 14.60
N ILE A 22 4.49 -1.95 14.26
CA ILE A 22 3.74 -1.85 13.01
C ILE A 22 3.13 -0.45 12.87
N VAL A 23 2.27 -0.01 13.80
CA VAL A 23 1.54 1.26 13.63
C VAL A 23 2.42 2.51 13.63
N ASN A 24 3.67 2.39 14.07
CA ASN A 24 4.68 3.46 14.04
C ASN A 24 5.66 3.34 12.86
N ASP A 25 5.43 2.45 11.89
CA ASP A 25 6.35 2.18 10.76
C ASP A 25 7.75 1.68 11.18
N TYR A 26 7.86 1.04 12.35
CA TYR A 26 9.06 0.40 12.86
C TYR A 26 8.82 -1.07 13.26
N PRO A 27 8.31 -1.94 12.35
CA PRO A 27 8.17 -3.35 12.64
C PRO A 27 9.55 -3.98 12.91
N SER A 28 9.59 -5.03 13.72
CA SER A 28 10.83 -5.76 13.94
C SER A 28 11.30 -6.42 12.62
N LEU A 29 12.62 -6.58 12.44
CA LEU A 29 13.20 -7.03 11.16
C LEU A 29 12.71 -8.42 10.71
N SER A 30 12.19 -9.23 11.62
CA SER A 30 11.66 -10.58 11.35
C SER A 30 10.13 -10.62 11.26
N LEU A 31 9.45 -9.50 11.48
CA LEU A 31 7.99 -9.43 11.49
C LEU A 31 7.48 -8.99 10.12
N GLU A 32 6.55 -9.77 9.58
CA GLU A 32 5.78 -9.41 8.39
C GLU A 32 4.45 -8.78 8.84
N PRO A 33 4.24 -7.46 8.64
CA PRO A 33 3.06 -6.78 9.15
C PRO A 33 1.74 -7.39 8.67
N GLU A 34 1.67 -7.80 7.40
CA GLU A 34 0.46 -8.37 6.80
C GLU A 34 0.07 -9.70 7.47
N SER A 35 1.06 -10.53 7.82
CA SER A 35 0.84 -11.79 8.53
C SER A 35 0.31 -11.55 9.96
N GLU A 36 0.93 -10.63 10.71
CA GLU A 36 0.51 -10.31 12.08
C GLU A 36 -0.88 -9.67 12.12
N LEU A 37 -1.16 -8.72 11.22
CA LEU A 37 -2.46 -8.06 11.12
C LEU A 37 -3.55 -9.04 10.65
N GLY A 38 -3.21 -9.96 9.74
CA GLY A 38 -4.10 -11.05 9.33
C GLY A 38 -4.41 -12.01 10.49
N GLY A 39 -3.40 -12.36 11.29
CA GLY A 39 -3.55 -13.14 12.52
C GLY A 39 -4.48 -12.47 13.53
N LEU A 40 -4.28 -11.18 13.80
CA LEU A 40 -5.14 -10.38 14.68
C LEU A 40 -6.62 -10.42 14.24
N ALA A 41 -6.89 -10.22 12.95
CA ALA A 41 -8.26 -10.29 12.42
C ALA A 41 -8.86 -11.70 12.49
N CYS A 42 -8.02 -12.74 12.29
CA CYS A 42 -8.44 -14.13 12.44
C CYS A 42 -8.82 -14.46 13.90
N ASP A 43 -8.02 -14.03 14.87
CA ASP A 43 -8.28 -14.24 16.29
C ASP A 43 -9.54 -13.53 16.75
N ALA A 44 -9.76 -12.29 16.27
CA ALA A 44 -10.99 -11.54 16.49
C ALA A 44 -12.23 -12.30 15.98
N ARG A 45 -12.16 -12.91 14.79
CA ARG A 45 -13.23 -13.77 14.26
C ARG A 45 -13.42 -15.02 15.12
N GLY A 46 -12.33 -15.63 15.59
CA GLY A 46 -12.36 -16.76 16.50
C GLY A 46 -13.09 -16.44 17.82
N ALA A 47 -12.93 -15.22 18.33
CA ALA A 47 -13.63 -14.74 19.54
C ALA A 47 -15.15 -14.65 19.38
N LEU A 48 -15.65 -14.38 18.16
CA LEU A 48 -17.10 -14.32 17.88
C LEU A 48 -17.81 -15.65 18.15
N ALA A 49 -17.10 -16.79 18.03
CA ALA A 49 -17.65 -18.10 18.37
C ALA A 49 -17.96 -18.27 19.87
N ARG A 50 -17.40 -17.42 20.73
CA ARG A 50 -17.59 -17.43 22.19
C ARG A 50 -18.62 -16.40 22.68
N LYS A 51 -19.48 -15.92 21.77
CA LYS A 51 -20.54 -14.94 22.07
C LYS A 51 -21.39 -15.38 23.27
N GLY A 52 -21.65 -14.46 24.19
CA GLY A 52 -22.47 -14.69 25.38
C GLY A 52 -21.71 -15.30 26.57
N THR A 53 -20.41 -15.53 26.45
CA THR A 53 -19.54 -15.93 27.57
C THR A 53 -18.78 -14.72 28.13
N PRO A 54 -18.35 -14.74 29.42
CA PRO A 54 -17.52 -13.68 29.98
C PRO A 54 -16.20 -13.48 29.21
N GLN A 55 -15.60 -14.57 28.75
CA GLN A 55 -14.38 -14.53 27.92
C GLN A 55 -14.66 -13.84 26.58
N GLY A 56 -15.71 -14.26 25.86
CA GLY A 56 -16.05 -13.68 24.56
C GLY A 56 -16.43 -12.20 24.66
N LEU A 57 -17.02 -11.75 25.77
CA LEU A 57 -17.29 -10.32 26.00
C LEU A 57 -15.99 -9.52 26.10
N ARG A 58 -15.00 -9.99 26.88
CA ARG A 58 -13.70 -9.33 27.02
C ARG A 58 -12.94 -9.28 25.71
N GLU A 59 -12.85 -10.43 25.03
CA GLU A 59 -12.16 -10.53 23.75
C GLU A 59 -12.82 -9.65 22.70
N ARG A 60 -14.16 -9.59 22.65
CA ARG A 60 -14.87 -8.65 21.77
C ARG A 60 -14.45 -7.20 22.04
N THR A 61 -14.43 -6.77 23.30
CA THR A 61 -13.96 -5.42 23.67
C THR A 61 -12.53 -5.19 23.18
N ALA A 62 -11.60 -6.08 23.56
CA ALA A 62 -10.19 -5.98 23.23
C ALA A 62 -9.93 -5.96 21.72
N TYR A 63 -10.47 -6.92 20.97
CA TYR A 63 -10.26 -7.01 19.53
C TYR A 63 -10.89 -5.86 18.75
N THR A 64 -12.02 -5.30 19.21
CA THR A 64 -12.59 -4.09 18.59
C THR A 64 -11.59 -2.94 18.66
N ILE A 65 -10.99 -2.73 19.84
CA ILE A 65 -10.02 -1.65 20.07
C ILE A 65 -8.74 -1.90 19.27
N LEU A 66 -8.24 -3.14 19.25
CA LEU A 66 -7.04 -3.51 18.49
C LEU A 66 -7.24 -3.28 16.98
N LEU A 67 -8.35 -3.77 16.41
CA LEU A 67 -8.65 -3.58 14.99
C LEU A 67 -8.84 -2.10 14.64
N TYR A 68 -9.47 -1.31 15.51
CA TYR A 68 -9.56 0.13 15.32
C TYR A 68 -8.17 0.78 15.36
N ALA A 69 -7.34 0.45 16.35
CA ALA A 69 -6.02 1.02 16.54
C ALA A 69 -5.07 0.76 15.36
N THR A 70 -5.21 -0.38 14.68
CA THR A 70 -4.41 -0.78 13.52
C THR A 70 -5.04 -0.43 12.17
N SER A 71 -6.33 -0.08 12.13
CA SER A 71 -7.07 0.15 10.87
C SER A 71 -6.46 1.21 9.96
N GLY A 72 -5.92 2.30 10.53
CA GLY A 72 -5.23 3.33 9.76
C GLY A 72 -3.95 2.82 9.07
N TYR A 73 -3.23 1.91 9.72
CA TYR A 73 -2.05 1.27 9.11
C TYR A 73 -2.48 0.34 7.97
N VAL A 74 -3.50 -0.50 8.20
CA VAL A 74 -4.06 -1.38 7.15
C VAL A 74 -4.50 -0.55 5.94
N ALA A 75 -5.24 0.53 6.17
CA ALA A 75 -5.74 1.38 5.10
C ALA A 75 -4.64 2.09 4.30
N GLY A 76 -3.51 2.41 4.93
CA GLY A 76 -2.45 3.22 4.32
C GLY A 76 -1.22 2.44 3.82
N ARG A 77 -0.98 1.23 4.32
CA ARG A 77 0.30 0.52 4.14
C ARG A 77 0.18 -0.91 3.65
N VAL A 78 -0.97 -1.55 3.85
CA VAL A 78 -1.18 -2.95 3.46
C VAL A 78 -1.63 -3.01 2.00
N SER A 79 -1.11 -3.98 1.26
CA SER A 79 -1.48 -4.24 -0.14
C SER A 79 -2.02 -5.66 -0.38
N ALA A 80 -2.03 -6.52 0.64
CA ALA A 80 -2.64 -7.85 0.57
C ALA A 80 -4.18 -7.81 0.73
N ILE A 81 -4.90 -8.19 -0.33
CA ILE A 81 -6.38 -8.35 -0.32
C ILE A 81 -6.87 -9.27 0.81
N PRO A 82 -6.21 -10.41 1.13
CA PRO A 82 -6.64 -11.26 2.24
C PRO A 82 -6.69 -10.56 3.60
N VAL A 83 -5.82 -9.59 3.85
CA VAL A 83 -5.81 -8.82 5.11
C VAL A 83 -7.03 -7.90 5.17
N PHE A 84 -7.32 -7.13 4.10
CA PHE A 84 -8.52 -6.31 4.02
C PHE A 84 -9.80 -7.14 4.21
N ARG A 85 -9.90 -8.29 3.53
CA ARG A 85 -11.03 -9.21 3.65
C ARG A 85 -11.20 -9.71 5.09
N SER A 86 -10.09 -10.08 5.74
CA SER A 86 -10.11 -10.51 7.14
C SER A 86 -10.57 -9.41 8.09
N TYR A 87 -10.13 -8.17 7.88
CA TYR A 87 -10.59 -7.01 8.65
C TYR A 87 -12.08 -6.74 8.44
N PHE A 88 -12.56 -6.77 7.19
CA PHE A 88 -14.00 -6.61 6.90
C PHE A 88 -14.84 -7.66 7.61
N GLU A 89 -14.48 -8.94 7.51
CA GLU A 89 -15.19 -10.02 8.17
C GLU A 89 -15.17 -9.91 9.70
N ALA A 90 -14.02 -9.56 10.29
CA ALA A 90 -13.88 -9.38 11.73
C ALA A 90 -14.72 -8.20 12.24
N LEU A 91 -14.60 -7.04 11.61
CA LEU A 91 -15.29 -5.81 12.00
C LEU A 91 -16.81 -5.91 11.79
N ASP A 92 -17.26 -6.44 10.65
CA ASP A 92 -18.70 -6.66 10.42
C ASP A 92 -19.27 -7.69 11.41
N GLY A 93 -18.51 -8.76 11.68
CA GLY A 93 -18.86 -9.78 12.66
C GLY A 93 -19.01 -9.20 14.07
N ILE A 94 -18.05 -8.40 14.52
CA ILE A 94 -18.09 -7.70 15.82
C ILE A 94 -19.28 -6.73 15.87
N ARG A 95 -19.43 -5.87 14.85
CA ARG A 95 -20.50 -4.88 14.75
C ARG A 95 -21.88 -5.52 14.87
N ALA A 96 -22.09 -6.68 14.25
CA ALA A 96 -23.34 -7.43 14.34
C ALA A 96 -23.67 -7.97 15.76
N THR A 97 -22.73 -7.88 16.71
CA THR A 97 -22.93 -8.30 18.10
C THR A 97 -23.10 -7.17 19.10
N LEU A 98 -22.95 -5.92 18.68
CA LEU A 98 -22.99 -4.74 19.55
C LEU A 98 -24.32 -3.99 19.41
N ASP A 99 -24.82 -3.40 20.49
CA ASP A 99 -25.91 -2.42 20.44
C ASP A 99 -25.36 -1.00 20.20
N PRO A 100 -25.57 -0.40 19.01
CA PRO A 100 -25.05 0.92 18.69
C PRO A 100 -25.85 2.07 19.33
N VAL A 101 -27.03 1.80 19.89
CA VAL A 101 -27.97 2.85 20.36
C VAL A 101 -27.88 3.04 21.87
N THR A 102 -27.74 1.95 22.62
CA THR A 102 -27.82 2.02 24.08
C THR A 102 -26.47 2.43 24.68
N CYS A 103 -26.35 3.69 25.08
CA CYS A 103 -25.22 4.21 25.84
C CYS A 103 -25.69 4.69 27.22
N ALA A 104 -25.11 4.12 28.29
CA ALA A 104 -25.35 4.56 29.67
C ALA A 104 -24.20 5.40 30.25
N CYS A 105 -23.13 5.61 29.47
CA CYS A 105 -22.00 6.43 29.86
C CYS A 105 -22.39 7.90 29.92
N GLN A 106 -21.75 8.66 30.81
CA GLN A 106 -21.90 10.11 30.85
C GLN A 106 -21.25 10.75 29.61
N ASP A 107 -21.73 11.91 29.19
CA ASP A 107 -21.12 12.67 28.09
C ASP A 107 -19.63 12.89 28.35
N GLY A 108 -18.79 12.52 27.38
CA GLY A 108 -17.33 12.62 27.49
C GLY A 108 -16.65 11.53 28.34
N ALA A 109 -17.39 10.52 28.82
CA ALA A 109 -16.79 9.40 29.56
C ALA A 109 -16.10 8.37 28.64
N HIS A 110 -16.43 8.35 27.35
CA HIS A 110 -15.77 7.47 26.39
C HIS A 110 -14.29 7.87 26.21
N PRO A 111 -13.36 6.88 26.16
CA PRO A 111 -11.96 7.13 25.88
C PRO A 111 -11.76 7.90 24.56
N SER A 112 -10.91 8.92 24.59
CA SER A 112 -10.45 9.65 23.40
C SER A 112 -9.02 9.27 23.06
N GLY A 113 -8.63 9.35 21.77
CA GLY A 113 -7.24 9.13 21.37
C GLY A 113 -6.80 7.66 21.40
N ILE A 114 -7.74 6.73 21.30
CA ILE A 114 -7.49 5.28 21.28
C ILE A 114 -7.01 4.74 19.92
N GLY A 115 -6.46 5.60 19.05
CA GLY A 115 -5.80 5.17 17.82
C GLY A 115 -4.32 4.85 18.07
N GLY A 116 -3.72 4.02 17.24
CA GLY A 116 -2.29 3.68 17.32
C GLY A 116 -1.88 3.03 18.64
N GLU A 117 -0.72 3.40 19.17
CA GLU A 117 -0.08 2.74 20.33
C GLU A 117 -0.95 2.74 21.60
N ALA A 118 -1.65 3.84 21.91
CA ALA A 118 -2.53 3.90 23.08
C ALA A 118 -3.71 2.93 22.97
N GLY A 119 -4.26 2.75 21.77
CA GLY A 119 -5.29 1.76 21.50
C GLY A 119 -4.77 0.33 21.61
N ILE A 120 -3.56 0.08 21.11
CA ILE A 120 -2.89 -1.22 21.22
C ILE A 120 -2.65 -1.60 22.68
N GLU A 121 -2.13 -0.65 23.47
CA GLU A 121 -1.91 -0.86 24.90
C GLU A 121 -3.20 -1.24 25.61
N ALA A 122 -4.27 -0.46 25.42
CA ALA A 122 -5.57 -0.75 26.01
C ALA A 122 -6.11 -2.11 25.55
N GLY A 123 -6.11 -2.36 24.24
CA GLY A 123 -6.64 -3.58 23.64
C GLY A 123 -5.97 -4.85 24.18
N VAL A 124 -4.63 -4.91 24.19
CA VAL A 124 -3.91 -6.09 24.67
C VAL A 124 -4.14 -6.34 26.16
N HIS A 125 -4.16 -5.29 26.99
CA HIS A 125 -4.44 -5.46 28.42
C HIS A 125 -5.86 -5.99 28.65
N LEU A 126 -6.84 -5.58 27.85
CA LEU A 126 -8.25 -5.96 28.03
C LEU A 126 -8.56 -7.41 27.58
N LEU A 127 -7.61 -8.12 26.96
CA LEU A 127 -7.78 -9.53 26.56
C LEU A 127 -7.97 -10.48 27.76
N THR A 128 -7.30 -10.20 28.89
CA THR A 128 -7.32 -11.06 30.09
C THR A 128 -7.84 -10.33 31.33
N GLU A 129 -8.28 -11.08 32.34
CA GLU A 129 -8.72 -10.48 33.61
C GLU A 129 -7.54 -9.84 34.36
N GLU A 130 -6.39 -10.50 34.33
CA GLU A 130 -5.14 -10.04 34.93
C GLU A 130 -4.65 -8.76 34.25
N GLY A 131 -4.66 -8.73 32.91
CA GLY A 131 -4.30 -7.55 32.13
C GLY A 131 -5.24 -6.38 32.39
N ARG A 132 -6.56 -6.63 32.45
CA ARG A 132 -7.56 -5.61 32.78
C ARG A 132 -7.35 -5.05 34.19
N ALA A 133 -6.97 -5.89 35.16
CA ALA A 133 -6.63 -5.44 36.51
C ALA A 133 -5.36 -4.57 36.56
N LEU A 134 -4.38 -4.83 35.69
CA LEU A 134 -3.21 -3.96 35.53
C LEU A 134 -3.59 -2.62 34.89
N PHE A 135 -4.39 -2.66 33.83
CA PHE A 135 -4.83 -1.46 33.12
C PHE A 135 -5.71 -0.54 33.99
N ALA A 136 -6.50 -1.12 34.90
CA ALA A 136 -7.28 -0.39 35.90
C ALA A 136 -6.45 0.52 36.82
N ARG A 137 -5.11 0.35 36.87
CA ARG A 137 -4.21 1.24 37.63
C ARG A 137 -4.00 2.60 36.94
N TYR A 138 -4.28 2.68 35.64
CA TYR A 138 -4.03 3.86 34.80
C TYR A 138 -5.32 4.61 34.44
N CYS A 139 -6.49 4.11 34.83
CA CYS A 139 -7.77 4.73 34.54
C CYS A 139 -8.74 4.64 35.73
N SER A 140 -9.72 5.54 35.78
CA SER A 140 -10.81 5.48 36.75
C SER A 140 -11.76 4.30 36.47
N PRO A 141 -12.51 3.80 37.47
CA PRO A 141 -13.52 2.76 37.24
C PRO A 141 -14.55 3.13 36.17
N GLU A 142 -14.93 4.41 36.08
CA GLU A 142 -15.87 4.92 35.09
C GLU A 142 -15.27 4.87 33.67
N GLN A 143 -14.00 5.24 33.51
CA GLN A 143 -13.28 5.12 32.24
C GLN A 143 -13.09 3.65 31.83
N LEU A 144 -12.76 2.79 32.80
CA LEU A 144 -12.62 1.36 32.52
C LEU A 144 -13.96 0.74 32.07
N ALA A 145 -15.07 1.13 32.70
CA ALA A 145 -16.40 0.69 32.30
C ALA A 145 -16.81 1.23 30.92
N ALA A 146 -16.33 2.41 30.53
CA ALA A 146 -16.61 2.99 29.21
C ALA A 146 -16.00 2.19 28.05
N TYR A 147 -14.90 1.45 28.29
CA TYR A 147 -14.36 0.50 27.29
C TYR A 147 -15.32 -0.66 26.98
N ASP A 148 -16.19 -1.03 27.91
CA ASP A 148 -17.20 -2.08 27.70
C ASP A 148 -18.53 -1.54 27.16
N CYS A 149 -18.63 -0.24 26.89
CA CYS A 149 -19.82 0.38 26.33
C CYS A 149 -20.06 -0.10 24.89
N GLU A 150 -21.18 -0.79 24.65
CA GLU A 150 -21.45 -1.37 23.33
C GLU A 150 -21.62 -0.30 22.24
N ALA A 151 -22.25 0.83 22.55
CA ALA A 151 -22.40 1.93 21.60
C ALA A 151 -21.05 2.55 21.21
N PHE A 152 -20.12 2.66 22.16
CA PHE A 152 -18.76 3.11 21.90
C PHE A 152 -18.01 2.14 21.00
N LEU A 153 -18.00 0.86 21.35
CA LEU A 153 -17.35 -0.19 20.56
C LEU A 153 -17.96 -0.29 19.15
N ALA A 154 -19.27 -0.10 19.01
CA ALA A 154 -19.93 -0.11 17.71
C ALA A 154 -19.47 1.07 16.84
N GLY A 155 -19.29 2.25 17.44
CA GLY A 155 -18.70 3.41 16.76
C GLY A 155 -17.27 3.14 16.28
N LEU A 156 -16.42 2.54 17.11
CA LEU A 156 -15.07 2.16 16.71
C LEU A 156 -15.04 1.14 15.58
N ALA A 157 -15.90 0.12 15.65
CA ALA A 157 -16.01 -0.86 14.60
C ALA A 157 -16.44 -0.23 13.27
N GLU A 158 -17.38 0.73 13.31
CA GLU A 158 -17.82 1.46 12.10
C GLU A 158 -16.72 2.37 11.55
N ASP A 159 -16.03 3.13 12.41
CA ASP A 159 -14.94 4.02 12.00
C ASP A 159 -13.77 3.22 11.40
N ALA A 160 -13.39 2.11 12.03
CA ALA A 160 -12.36 1.21 11.52
C ALA A 160 -12.77 0.62 10.16
N LEU A 161 -14.04 0.20 10.03
CA LEU A 161 -14.57 -0.35 8.79
C LEU A 161 -14.58 0.70 7.67
N GLY A 162 -14.93 1.95 8.00
CA GLY A 162 -14.84 3.09 7.10
C GLY A 162 -13.42 3.32 6.60
N GLN A 163 -12.43 3.35 7.50
CA GLN A 163 -11.01 3.53 7.15
C GLN A 163 -10.50 2.40 6.26
N VAL A 164 -10.78 1.14 6.62
CA VAL A 164 -10.33 -0.03 5.84
C VAL A 164 -11.01 -0.06 4.47
N ARG A 165 -12.28 0.33 4.35
CA ARG A 165 -12.98 0.45 3.05
C ARG A 165 -12.37 1.55 2.18
N GLU A 166 -12.14 2.73 2.75
CA GLU A 166 -11.51 3.83 2.03
C GLU A 166 -10.10 3.45 1.56
N GLY A 167 -9.32 2.76 2.40
CA GLY A 167 -8.00 2.23 2.04
C GLY A 167 -8.09 1.19 0.93
N PHE A 168 -9.01 0.23 1.03
CA PHE A 168 -9.23 -0.78 -0.01
C PHE A 168 -9.58 -0.12 -1.35
N ASP A 169 -10.54 0.81 -1.32
CA ASP A 169 -10.97 1.51 -2.53
C ASP A 169 -9.81 2.29 -3.15
N LYS A 170 -9.01 3.00 -2.34
CA LYS A 170 -7.82 3.73 -2.82
C LYS A 170 -6.76 2.81 -3.42
N THR A 171 -6.54 1.64 -2.84
CA THR A 171 -5.47 0.71 -3.22
C THR A 171 -5.84 -0.13 -4.45
N PHE A 172 -7.11 -0.52 -4.59
CA PHE A 172 -7.56 -1.51 -5.59
C PHE A 172 -8.55 -0.97 -6.63
N SER A 173 -9.18 0.19 -6.44
CA SER A 173 -10.08 0.77 -7.44
C SER A 173 -9.33 1.36 -8.62
N ASP A 174 -10.07 1.58 -9.71
CA ASP A 174 -9.55 2.28 -10.88
C ASP A 174 -9.25 3.74 -10.52
N VAL A 175 -8.01 4.16 -10.81
CA VAL A 175 -7.59 5.55 -10.65
C VAL A 175 -7.77 6.29 -11.96
N ASP A 176 -8.47 7.42 -11.90
CA ASP A 176 -8.60 8.33 -13.02
C ASP A 176 -7.30 9.12 -13.22
N VAL A 177 -6.58 8.78 -14.29
CA VAL A 177 -5.38 9.49 -14.76
C VAL A 177 -5.63 10.28 -16.03
N SER A 178 -6.90 10.47 -16.44
CA SER A 178 -7.26 11.20 -17.66
C SER A 178 -6.83 12.67 -17.64
N TYR A 179 -6.63 13.25 -16.45
CA TYR A 179 -6.13 14.62 -16.32
C TYR A 179 -4.75 14.79 -16.99
N LEU A 180 -3.92 13.75 -17.02
CA LEU A 180 -2.60 13.75 -17.64
C LEU A 180 -2.66 13.87 -19.17
N ASP A 181 -3.82 13.66 -19.80
CA ASP A 181 -3.99 13.95 -21.23
C ASP A 181 -3.82 15.44 -21.51
N ASN A 182 -4.32 16.29 -20.62
CA ASN A 182 -4.17 17.74 -20.76
C ASN A 182 -2.72 18.21 -20.52
N GLU A 183 -1.90 17.39 -19.88
CA GLU A 183 -0.50 17.69 -19.57
C GLU A 183 0.46 17.13 -20.61
N PHE A 184 0.21 15.91 -21.08
CA PHE A 184 1.17 15.15 -21.89
C PHE A 184 0.76 15.00 -23.35
N VAL A 185 -0.46 15.40 -23.74
CA VAL A 185 -0.90 15.37 -25.13
C VAL A 185 -1.00 16.78 -25.67
N GLY A 186 -0.22 17.05 -26.72
CA GLY A 186 -0.27 18.31 -27.45
C GLY A 186 -1.61 18.51 -28.16
N ALA A 187 -1.88 19.75 -28.58
CA ALA A 187 -3.10 20.09 -29.32
C ALA A 187 -3.23 19.37 -30.68
N ASP A 188 -2.13 18.85 -31.22
CA ASP A 188 -2.04 18.02 -32.42
C ASP A 188 -2.22 16.51 -32.13
N GLY A 189 -2.51 16.17 -30.87
CA GLY A 189 -2.67 14.80 -30.39
C GLY A 189 -1.35 14.06 -30.21
N HIS A 190 -0.19 14.71 -30.32
CA HIS A 190 1.11 14.07 -30.08
C HIS A 190 1.46 13.97 -28.60
N ILE A 191 2.06 12.84 -28.22
CA ILE A 191 2.53 12.65 -26.85
C ILE A 191 3.84 13.43 -26.66
N ASP A 192 3.86 14.34 -25.70
CA ASP A 192 5.06 15.08 -25.29
C ASP A 192 5.88 14.24 -24.30
N ILE A 193 6.73 13.37 -24.86
CA ILE A 193 7.67 12.54 -24.09
C ILE A 193 8.57 13.40 -23.19
N ILE A 194 8.91 14.63 -23.58
CA ILE A 194 9.81 15.49 -22.82
C ILE A 194 9.11 16.02 -21.56
N GLU A 195 7.84 16.41 -21.65
CA GLU A 195 7.05 16.80 -20.47
C GLU A 195 6.84 15.64 -19.51
N ILE A 196 6.60 14.41 -20.01
CA ILE A 196 6.50 13.22 -19.16
C ILE A 196 7.83 12.98 -18.42
N GLN A 197 8.97 13.11 -19.11
CA GLN A 197 10.29 12.99 -18.46
C GLN A 197 10.51 14.05 -17.38
N LYS A 198 10.04 15.28 -17.59
CA LYS A 198 10.11 16.33 -16.57
C LYS A 198 9.24 15.99 -15.36
N ALA A 199 8.03 15.46 -15.56
CA ALA A 199 7.15 15.05 -14.48
C ALA A 199 7.77 13.95 -13.61
N LEU A 200 8.36 12.92 -14.24
CA LEU A 200 9.11 11.84 -13.58
C LEU A 200 10.39 12.30 -12.85
N GLY A 201 10.86 13.52 -13.11
CA GLY A 201 12.00 14.13 -12.44
C GLY A 201 11.64 14.97 -11.21
N ARG A 202 10.34 15.16 -10.90
CA ARG A 202 9.90 15.98 -9.77
C ARG A 202 9.76 15.13 -8.51
N GLU A 203 10.77 15.22 -7.63
CA GLU A 203 10.88 14.39 -6.42
C GLU A 203 9.79 14.62 -5.35
N TRP A 204 8.98 15.68 -5.45
CA TRP A 204 8.02 16.08 -4.42
C TRP A 204 6.54 15.81 -4.78
N GLU A 205 6.24 15.39 -6.00
CA GLU A 205 4.86 15.22 -6.50
C GLU A 205 4.39 13.75 -6.56
N ASP A 206 5.25 12.76 -6.29
CA ASP A 206 4.97 11.32 -6.43
C ASP A 206 4.32 10.97 -7.80
N ASN A 207 4.95 11.47 -8.87
CA ASN A 207 4.41 11.36 -10.23
C ASN A 207 4.69 10.00 -10.87
N GLU A 208 5.60 9.19 -10.33
CA GLU A 208 6.03 7.94 -10.94
C GLU A 208 4.87 6.95 -11.14
N ALA A 209 4.01 6.76 -10.13
CA ALA A 209 2.88 5.85 -10.23
C ALA A 209 1.80 6.33 -11.21
N PRO A 210 1.27 7.58 -11.12
CA PRO A 210 0.32 8.11 -12.09
C PRO A 210 0.81 8.05 -13.54
N VAL A 211 2.08 8.41 -13.79
CA VAL A 211 2.69 8.34 -15.13
C VAL A 211 2.77 6.88 -15.61
N ALA A 212 3.12 5.93 -14.74
CA ALA A 212 3.15 4.51 -15.10
C ALA A 212 1.76 4.01 -15.52
N LEU A 213 0.73 4.30 -14.73
CA LEU A 213 -0.64 3.90 -15.04
C LEU A 213 -1.16 4.51 -16.34
N TRP A 214 -0.95 5.81 -16.52
CA TRP A 214 -1.32 6.52 -17.75
C TRP A 214 -0.63 5.92 -18.99
N SER A 215 0.67 5.64 -18.86
CA SER A 215 1.45 5.06 -19.96
C SER A 215 0.99 3.64 -20.28
N ALA A 216 0.65 2.84 -19.27
CA ALA A 216 0.11 1.50 -19.44
C ALA A 216 -1.27 1.51 -20.12
N GLN A 217 -2.17 2.39 -19.69
CA GLN A 217 -3.51 2.51 -20.28
C GLN A 217 -3.44 2.90 -21.77
N ARG A 218 -2.60 3.88 -22.13
CA ARG A 218 -2.36 4.23 -23.53
C ARG A 218 -1.78 3.08 -24.33
N TRP A 219 -0.75 2.42 -23.81
CA TRP A 219 -0.13 1.28 -24.46
C TRP A 219 -1.14 0.17 -24.77
N LEU A 220 -1.98 -0.18 -23.79
CA LEU A 220 -3.01 -1.22 -23.90
C LEU A 220 -4.17 -0.83 -24.83
N SER A 221 -4.53 0.45 -24.86
CA SER A 221 -5.58 0.95 -25.78
C SER A 221 -5.15 0.93 -27.25
N GLY A 222 -3.83 0.91 -27.50
CA GLY A 222 -3.26 1.04 -28.84
C GLY A 222 -3.32 2.47 -29.41
N ASP A 223 -3.78 3.46 -28.63
CA ASP A 223 -3.82 4.88 -29.00
C ASP A 223 -2.43 5.54 -28.87
N VAL A 224 -1.48 5.03 -29.66
CA VAL A 224 -0.07 5.44 -29.65
C VAL A 224 0.48 5.35 -31.07
N ARG A 225 1.06 6.44 -31.57
CA ARG A 225 1.71 6.42 -32.89
C ARG A 225 3.02 5.63 -32.83
N ASP A 226 3.41 5.03 -33.95
CA ASP A 226 4.62 4.18 -34.03
C ASP A 226 5.88 4.92 -33.53
N GLU A 227 6.02 6.21 -33.86
CA GLU A 227 7.13 7.06 -33.44
C GLU A 227 7.18 7.32 -31.93
N GLU A 228 6.04 7.26 -31.25
CA GLU A 228 5.85 7.54 -29.81
C GLU A 228 5.99 6.27 -28.95
N ARG A 229 5.82 5.08 -29.54
CA ARG A 229 5.78 3.79 -28.82
C ARG A 229 6.98 3.57 -27.91
N LEU A 230 8.18 3.84 -28.42
CA LEU A 230 9.41 3.70 -27.64
C LEU A 230 9.41 4.65 -26.43
N GLY A 231 9.00 5.90 -26.62
CA GLY A 231 9.01 6.92 -25.58
C GLY A 231 8.02 6.56 -24.48
N LEU A 232 6.81 6.14 -24.87
CA LEU A 232 5.79 5.67 -23.94
C LEU A 232 6.25 4.44 -23.15
N LEU A 233 6.89 3.46 -23.81
CA LEU A 233 7.46 2.28 -23.14
C LEU A 233 8.52 2.68 -22.10
N LEU A 234 9.40 3.63 -22.43
CA LEU A 234 10.41 4.12 -21.51
C LEU A 234 9.79 4.85 -20.32
N CYS A 235 8.77 5.68 -20.54
CA CYS A 235 8.01 6.34 -19.47
C CYS A 235 7.32 5.32 -18.55
N LEU A 236 6.65 4.32 -19.12
CA LEU A 236 6.04 3.20 -18.39
C LEU A 236 7.07 2.46 -17.53
N TRP A 237 8.21 2.09 -18.13
CA TRP A 237 9.30 1.43 -17.43
C TRP A 237 9.83 2.27 -16.27
N MET A 238 10.13 3.55 -16.53
CA MET A 238 10.67 4.45 -15.52
C MET A 238 9.69 4.67 -14.36
N GLY A 239 8.41 4.93 -14.63
CA GLY A 239 7.42 5.05 -13.57
C GLY A 239 7.31 3.77 -12.75
N THR A 240 7.33 2.60 -13.40
CA THR A 240 7.22 1.31 -12.71
C THR A 240 8.40 1.02 -11.78
N VAL A 241 9.63 1.13 -12.27
CA VAL A 241 10.82 0.71 -11.52
C VAL A 241 11.40 1.78 -10.59
N ARG A 242 10.96 3.04 -10.73
CA ARG A 242 11.43 4.16 -9.89
C ARG A 242 10.48 4.51 -8.75
N THR A 243 9.26 3.98 -8.75
CA THR A 243 8.30 4.20 -7.65
C THR A 243 8.87 3.63 -6.35
N ALA A 244 9.13 4.49 -5.37
CA ALA A 244 9.62 4.07 -4.07
C ALA A 244 8.54 3.28 -3.33
N GLY A 245 8.87 2.09 -2.82
CA GLY A 245 7.89 1.21 -2.18
C GLY A 245 7.05 0.36 -3.14
N GLY A 246 7.25 0.49 -4.46
CA GLY A 246 6.51 -0.25 -5.48
C GLY A 246 5.22 0.44 -5.92
N LEU A 247 4.65 -0.02 -7.05
CA LEU A 247 3.37 0.49 -7.53
C LEU A 247 2.21 -0.05 -6.67
N PRO A 248 1.19 0.77 -6.36
CA PRO A 248 -0.04 0.26 -5.76
C PRO A 248 -0.67 -0.83 -6.65
N PRO A 249 -1.36 -1.83 -6.09
CA PRO A 249 -1.91 -2.97 -6.83
C PRO A 249 -2.74 -2.58 -8.07
N ALA A 250 -3.60 -1.57 -7.96
CA ALA A 250 -4.38 -1.07 -9.11
C ALA A 250 -3.49 -0.61 -10.29
N TYR A 251 -2.34 0.01 -10.00
CA TYR A 251 -1.38 0.50 -10.99
C TYR A 251 -0.52 -0.64 -11.54
N ALA A 252 -0.05 -1.50 -10.63
CA ALA A 252 0.76 -2.67 -10.95
C ALA A 252 0.05 -3.62 -11.92
N ARG A 253 -1.27 -3.79 -11.79
CA ARG A 253 -2.12 -4.57 -12.71
C ARG A 253 -1.98 -4.10 -14.16
N TYR A 254 -2.15 -2.81 -14.43
CA TYR A 254 -2.06 -2.26 -15.77
C TYR A 254 -0.62 -2.31 -16.30
N ALA A 255 0.37 -1.99 -15.47
CA ALA A 255 1.77 -2.08 -15.86
C ALA A 255 2.14 -3.52 -16.26
N ARG A 256 1.75 -4.53 -15.46
CA ARG A 256 1.95 -5.95 -15.75
C ARG A 256 1.31 -6.34 -17.08
N ALA A 257 0.05 -5.98 -17.28
CA ALA A 257 -0.67 -6.27 -18.52
C ALA A 257 0.02 -5.63 -19.74
N ALA A 258 0.49 -4.38 -19.63
CA ALA A 258 1.20 -3.69 -20.71
C ALA A 258 2.55 -4.36 -21.04
N PHE A 259 3.37 -4.70 -20.04
CA PHE A 259 4.64 -5.39 -20.27
C PHE A 259 4.45 -6.81 -20.80
N ALA A 260 3.36 -7.50 -20.43
CA ALA A 260 3.04 -8.83 -20.93
C ALA A 260 2.75 -8.87 -22.44
N THR A 261 2.44 -7.74 -23.08
CA THR A 261 2.25 -7.68 -24.54
C THR A 261 3.58 -7.65 -25.31
N ILE A 262 4.72 -7.54 -24.63
CA ILE A 262 6.04 -7.45 -25.25
C ILE A 262 6.61 -8.86 -25.40
N ASP A 263 7.00 -9.23 -26.62
CA ASP A 263 7.66 -10.51 -26.88
C ASP A 263 9.04 -10.53 -26.21
N THR A 264 9.20 -11.43 -25.24
CA THR A 264 10.46 -11.61 -24.51
C THR A 264 11.34 -12.70 -25.09
N ALA A 265 10.84 -13.50 -26.05
CA ALA A 265 11.55 -14.61 -26.69
C ALA A 265 12.30 -14.16 -27.96
N VAL A 266 13.02 -13.05 -27.87
CA VAL A 266 13.72 -12.39 -28.98
C VAL A 266 15.23 -12.42 -28.83
N ALA A 267 15.96 -12.40 -29.95
CA ALA A 267 17.42 -12.35 -29.99
C ALA A 267 17.91 -11.35 -31.05
N CYS A 268 19.06 -10.73 -30.81
CA CYS A 268 19.73 -9.83 -31.74
C CYS A 268 21.25 -9.98 -31.65
N GLY A 269 21.97 -9.49 -32.67
CA GLY A 269 23.43 -9.53 -32.74
C GLY A 269 24.14 -8.32 -32.11
N HIS A 270 23.41 -7.39 -31.48
CA HIS A 270 24.01 -6.21 -30.87
C HIS A 270 24.79 -6.60 -29.60
N PRO A 271 26.02 -6.10 -29.42
CA PRO A 271 26.84 -6.43 -28.26
C PRO A 271 26.35 -5.74 -26.96
N LEU A 272 25.58 -4.66 -27.07
CA LEU A 272 25.09 -3.87 -25.93
C LEU A 272 23.84 -3.07 -26.32
N HIS A 273 22.83 -3.03 -25.43
CA HIS A 273 21.66 -2.18 -25.58
C HIS A 273 21.79 -0.89 -24.76
N PRO A 274 21.21 0.24 -25.24
CA PRO A 274 21.25 1.52 -24.57
C PRO A 274 20.86 1.46 -23.08
N TRP A 275 19.83 0.71 -22.71
CA TRP A 275 19.40 0.66 -21.31
C TRP A 275 20.40 -0.07 -20.41
N SER A 276 20.98 -1.17 -20.89
CA SER A 276 22.07 -1.87 -20.19
C SER A 276 23.33 -1.00 -20.11
N ALA A 277 23.56 -0.11 -21.08
CA ALA A 277 24.69 0.84 -21.10
C ALA A 277 24.51 2.06 -20.18
N ALA A 278 23.27 2.54 -19.99
CA ALA A 278 22.95 3.68 -19.15
C ALA A 278 23.15 3.39 -17.65
N GLY A 279 23.19 2.10 -17.25
CA GLY A 279 23.30 1.70 -15.85
C GLY A 279 22.09 2.14 -15.02
N VAL A 280 22.26 2.22 -13.70
CA VAL A 280 21.21 2.63 -12.74
C VAL A 280 21.15 4.16 -12.51
N ASP A 281 21.89 4.96 -13.27
CA ASP A 281 21.92 6.42 -13.09
C ASP A 281 20.68 7.07 -13.72
N ARG A 282 19.76 7.55 -12.85
CA ARG A 282 18.51 8.23 -13.24
C ARG A 282 18.78 9.42 -14.18
N VAL A 283 19.84 10.19 -13.93
CA VAL A 283 20.18 11.40 -14.70
C VAL A 283 20.68 11.03 -16.09
N ALA A 284 21.47 9.96 -16.20
CA ALA A 284 21.93 9.47 -17.50
C ALA A 284 20.78 8.95 -18.36
N GLN A 285 19.85 8.20 -17.76
CA GLN A 285 18.65 7.69 -18.44
C GLN A 285 17.75 8.84 -18.93
N GLU A 286 17.47 9.84 -18.08
CA GLU A 286 16.64 11.00 -18.46
C GLU A 286 17.29 11.80 -19.60
N ARG A 287 18.60 12.04 -19.54
CA ARG A 287 19.34 12.73 -20.61
C ARG A 287 19.30 11.94 -21.92
N ALA A 288 19.37 10.62 -21.87
CA ALA A 288 19.27 9.77 -23.04
C ALA A 288 17.90 9.89 -23.73
N VAL A 289 16.81 9.88 -22.96
CA VAL A 289 15.46 10.07 -23.51
C VAL A 289 15.28 11.47 -24.08
N LYS A 290 15.75 12.52 -23.38
CA LYS A 290 15.70 13.90 -23.88
C LYS A 290 16.49 14.07 -25.17
N HIS A 291 17.67 13.47 -25.26
CA HIS A 291 18.48 13.49 -26.48
C HIS A 291 17.78 12.77 -27.65
N LEU A 292 17.06 11.67 -27.37
CA LEU A 292 16.36 10.89 -28.38
C LEU A 292 15.17 11.65 -29.01
N TYR A 293 14.39 12.38 -28.21
CA TYR A 293 13.16 13.05 -28.65
C TYR A 293 13.34 14.55 -28.96
N ALA A 294 14.34 15.21 -28.38
CA ALA A 294 14.57 16.63 -28.58
C ALA A 294 16.08 17.01 -28.63
N PRO A 295 16.88 16.41 -29.53
CA PRO A 295 18.33 16.60 -29.58
C PRO A 295 18.75 18.05 -29.83
N LYS A 296 17.97 18.80 -30.63
CA LYS A 296 18.24 20.22 -30.92
C LYS A 296 17.89 21.16 -29.75
N ALA A 297 16.94 20.78 -28.91
CA ALA A 297 16.55 21.54 -27.73
C ALA A 297 17.48 21.29 -26.53
N HIS A 298 18.22 20.17 -26.57
CA HIS A 298 19.18 19.78 -25.53
C HIS A 298 20.58 19.54 -26.11
N PRO A 299 21.22 20.56 -26.73
CA PRO A 299 22.55 20.42 -27.33
C PRO A 299 23.64 20.14 -26.27
N ASP A 300 23.42 20.57 -25.03
CA ASP A 300 24.38 20.47 -23.91
C ASP A 300 24.25 19.17 -23.10
N THR A 301 23.42 18.21 -23.55
CA THR A 301 23.34 16.86 -22.97
C THR A 301 23.98 15.84 -23.92
N PRO A 302 25.32 15.83 -24.08
CA PRO A 302 25.98 14.81 -24.89
C PRO A 302 25.76 13.44 -24.24
N VAL A 303 25.28 12.49 -25.03
CA VAL A 303 25.12 11.11 -24.60
C VAL A 303 26.17 10.25 -25.32
N PRO A 304 26.68 9.17 -24.70
CA PRO A 304 27.56 8.23 -25.38
C PRO A 304 26.97 7.77 -26.72
N PRO A 305 27.79 7.45 -27.74
CA PRO A 305 27.30 7.06 -29.07
C PRO A 305 26.23 5.94 -29.03
N GLY A 306 26.40 4.95 -28.15
CA GLY A 306 25.43 3.88 -27.95
C GLY A 306 24.06 4.32 -27.39
N LEU A 307 23.98 5.48 -26.73
CA LEU A 307 22.71 6.07 -26.28
C LEU A 307 22.12 7.04 -27.31
N SER A 308 22.88 7.46 -28.32
CA SER A 308 22.40 8.36 -29.39
C SER A 308 21.78 7.63 -30.59
N ALA A 309 22.05 6.33 -30.74
CA ALA A 309 21.64 5.54 -31.90
C ALA A 309 20.21 4.99 -31.73
N ARG A 310 19.21 5.65 -32.34
CA ARG A 310 17.79 5.25 -32.31
C ARG A 310 17.55 3.79 -32.67
N GLU A 311 18.30 3.25 -33.64
CA GLU A 311 18.22 1.83 -34.05
C GLU A 311 18.49 0.83 -32.92
N LEU A 312 19.34 1.19 -31.95
CA LEU A 312 19.59 0.35 -30.79
C LEU A 312 18.47 0.44 -29.77
N TRP A 313 17.77 1.58 -29.73
CA TRP A 313 16.63 1.79 -28.84
C TRP A 313 15.37 1.07 -29.31
N ASP A 314 15.13 1.03 -30.62
CA ASP A 314 14.01 0.31 -31.23
C ASP A 314 14.28 -1.21 -31.34
N CYS A 315 15.42 -1.70 -30.85
CA CYS A 315 15.76 -3.12 -30.84
C CYS A 315 14.76 -3.92 -29.97
N PRO A 316 14.09 -4.97 -30.51
CA PRO A 316 13.16 -5.78 -29.73
C PRO A 316 13.76 -6.41 -28.47
N VAL A 317 15.06 -6.77 -28.49
CA VAL A 317 15.73 -7.33 -27.32
C VAL A 317 15.85 -6.31 -26.20
N GLN A 318 16.03 -5.02 -26.50
CA GLN A 318 15.98 -3.98 -25.48
C GLN A 318 14.59 -3.90 -24.85
N HIS A 319 13.52 -3.93 -25.66
CA HIS A 319 12.15 -3.93 -25.11
C HIS A 319 11.90 -5.15 -24.21
N ALA A 320 12.40 -6.32 -24.60
CA ALA A 320 12.34 -7.54 -23.80
C ALA A 320 13.16 -7.45 -22.49
N GLU A 321 14.32 -6.78 -22.49
CA GLU A 321 15.09 -6.50 -21.28
C GLU A 321 14.30 -5.58 -20.33
N LEU A 322 13.77 -4.47 -20.85
CA LEU A 322 12.93 -3.55 -20.08
C LEU A 322 11.74 -4.25 -19.45
N ALA A 323 10.99 -5.03 -20.25
CA ALA A 323 9.82 -5.77 -19.79
C ALA A 323 10.17 -6.74 -18.67
N ARG A 324 11.25 -7.53 -18.81
CA ARG A 324 11.69 -8.46 -17.77
C ARG A 324 12.09 -7.76 -16.48
N THR A 325 12.83 -6.66 -16.57
CA THR A 325 13.21 -5.87 -15.38
C THR A 325 12.00 -5.28 -14.68
N ALA A 326 11.04 -4.73 -15.43
CA ALA A 326 9.83 -4.17 -14.84
C ALA A 326 8.95 -5.26 -14.21
N LEU A 327 8.74 -6.40 -14.89
CA LEU A 327 7.99 -7.52 -14.34
C LEU A 327 8.64 -8.09 -13.06
N ALA A 328 9.97 -8.16 -13.00
CA ALA A 328 10.68 -8.54 -11.77
C ALA A 328 10.48 -7.51 -10.65
N SER A 329 10.46 -6.21 -10.98
CA SER A 329 10.21 -5.13 -10.02
C SER A 329 8.77 -5.12 -9.48
N LEU A 330 7.81 -5.61 -10.28
CA LEU A 330 6.40 -5.75 -9.89
C LEU A 330 6.12 -6.99 -9.03
N GLY A 331 7.11 -7.88 -8.85
CA GLY A 331 6.96 -9.15 -8.12
C GLY A 331 6.11 -10.20 -8.86
N GLU A 332 6.03 -11.39 -8.29
CA GLU A 332 5.00 -12.35 -8.67
C GLU A 332 3.66 -11.75 -8.22
N GLY A 333 2.79 -11.43 -9.18
CA GLY A 333 1.46 -10.99 -8.85
C GLY A 333 0.77 -12.22 -8.32
N GLU A 334 0.27 -12.16 -7.09
CA GLU A 334 -0.78 -13.07 -6.70
C GLU A 334 -1.96 -12.73 -7.63
N ASP A 335 -2.05 -13.47 -8.73
CA ASP A 335 -3.25 -13.54 -9.57
C ASP A 335 -4.37 -14.10 -8.67
N GLU A 336 -4.97 -13.26 -7.85
CA GLU A 336 -6.23 -13.55 -7.16
C GLU A 336 -7.39 -13.35 -8.14
N ASP A 337 -7.47 -14.22 -9.16
CA ASP A 337 -8.74 -14.60 -9.75
C ASP A 337 -9.46 -15.54 -8.76
N ALA A 338 -10.14 -14.98 -7.74
CA ALA A 338 -11.23 -15.63 -6.97
C ALA A 338 -12.01 -14.67 -6.04
#